data_AF-A0A8C9LAF6-F1
#
_entry.id   AF-A0A8C9LAF6-F1
#
_cell.length_a   1.000
_cell.length_b   1.000
_cell.length_c   1.000
_cell.angle_alpha   90.00
_cell.angle_beta   90.00
_cell.angle_gamma   90.00
#
_symmetry.space_group_name_H-M   'P 1'
#
loop_
_entity.id
_entity.type
_entity.pdbx_description
1 polymer ?
#
loop_
_entity_poly.entity_id
_entity_poly.type
_entity_poly.pdbx_seq_one_letter_code
_entity_poly.pdbx_strand_id
1 'polypeptide(L)'
;MACGLQIKDEDSGYNKNLFCIPKHYEEDIERVFIPHGLILDRTERLARDIMQDMGSHHIVALCVLKGGYKFFADLLDHIKALNQNGDKSVPITVDFVRIKSYCVSNLLIKMTNRSPGYRPDYIGFEIPDKFVVGYALDYNEYFRDLNHICILKEKAKEKYKI
;
A
#
# COMPACT_ATOMS: atom_id res chain seq x y z
N MET A 1 -19.79 0.28 3.52
CA MET A 1 -18.53 -0.38 3.90
C MET A 1 -17.84 -0.84 2.65
N ALA A 2 -16.79 -0.14 2.22
CA ALA A 2 -15.99 -0.57 1.07
C ALA A 2 -15.16 -1.79 1.47
N CYS A 3 -15.44 -2.95 0.87
CA CYS A 3 -14.61 -4.14 1.05
C CYS A 3 -13.32 -3.97 0.23
N GLY A 4 -12.16 -4.28 0.80
CA GLY A 4 -10.89 -4.28 0.06
C GLY A 4 -10.84 -5.39 -0.99
N LEU A 5 -9.85 -5.34 -1.89
CA LEU A 5 -9.60 -6.46 -2.79
C LEU A 5 -9.03 -7.63 -1.95
N GLN A 6 -9.78 -8.72 -1.86
CA GLN A 6 -9.41 -9.88 -1.05
C GLN A 6 -8.44 -10.78 -1.79
N ILE A 7 -7.24 -10.93 -1.25
CA ILE A 7 -6.26 -11.91 -1.71
C ILE A 7 -6.35 -13.12 -0.78
N LYS A 8 -6.67 -14.29 -1.35
CA LYS A 8 -6.86 -15.53 -0.59
C LYS A 8 -5.52 -16.15 -0.18
N ASP A 9 -5.54 -16.99 0.86
CA ASP A 9 -4.34 -17.71 1.32
C ASP A 9 -3.74 -18.61 0.23
N GLU A 10 -4.61 -19.25 -0.56
CA GLU A 10 -4.30 -20.12 -1.71
C GLU A 10 -3.64 -19.36 -2.86
N ASP A 11 -3.73 -18.03 -2.87
CA ASP A 11 -3.16 -17.22 -3.94
C ASP A 11 -1.63 -17.31 -3.91
N SER A 12 -1.10 -17.89 -4.97
CA SER A 12 0.32 -18.14 -5.13
C SER A 12 1.09 -16.92 -5.62
N GLY A 13 0.42 -15.79 -5.89
CA GLY A 13 1.06 -14.64 -6.54
C GLY A 13 1.59 -14.99 -7.94
N TYR A 14 2.51 -14.18 -8.43
CA TYR A 14 3.01 -14.22 -9.79
C TYR A 14 4.51 -14.55 -9.86
N ASN A 15 4.92 -15.24 -10.92
CA ASN A 15 6.32 -15.49 -11.20
C ASN A 15 7.05 -14.16 -11.43
N LYS A 16 8.07 -13.89 -10.61
CA LYS A 16 8.85 -12.65 -10.65
C LYS A 16 9.55 -12.40 -12.00
N ASN A 17 9.87 -13.45 -12.76
CA ASN A 17 10.55 -13.34 -14.05
C ASN A 17 9.65 -12.73 -15.14
N LEU A 18 8.35 -12.58 -14.87
CA LEU A 18 7.40 -11.90 -15.75
C LEU A 18 7.36 -10.38 -15.52
N PHE A 19 8.13 -9.86 -14.55
CA PHE A 19 8.13 -8.47 -14.13
C PHE A 19 9.56 -7.90 -14.09
N CYS A 20 9.64 -6.57 -14.09
CA CYS A 20 10.92 -5.87 -13.93
C CYS A 20 11.30 -5.79 -12.46
N ILE A 21 12.14 -6.71 -12.00
CA ILE A 21 12.71 -6.71 -10.64
C ILE A 21 14.12 -6.08 -10.68
N PRO A 22 14.48 -5.22 -9.71
CA PRO A 22 15.85 -4.73 -9.60
C PRO A 22 16.86 -5.87 -9.46
N LYS A 23 17.93 -5.84 -10.25
CA LYS A 23 18.92 -6.93 -10.34
C LYS A 23 19.53 -7.31 -8.99
N HIS A 24 19.76 -6.32 -8.11
CA HIS A 24 20.32 -6.55 -6.78
C HIS A 24 19.40 -7.28 -5.81
N TYR A 25 18.11 -7.41 -6.13
CA TYR A 25 17.12 -8.16 -5.34
C TYR A 25 16.59 -9.41 -6.05
N GLU A 26 16.99 -9.67 -7.30
CA GLU A 26 16.47 -10.77 -8.10
C GLU A 26 16.61 -12.12 -7.39
N GLU A 27 17.74 -12.35 -6.69
CA GLU A 27 17.95 -13.57 -5.92
C GLU A 27 17.23 -13.62 -4.58
N ASP A 28 16.78 -12.48 -4.07
CA ASP A 28 16.17 -12.35 -2.74
C ASP A 28 14.64 -12.45 -2.80
N ILE A 29 14.04 -12.08 -3.93
CA ILE A 29 12.59 -12.17 -4.16
C ILE A 29 12.18 -13.60 -4.53
N GLU A 30 11.16 -14.12 -3.85
CA GLU A 30 10.52 -15.39 -4.18
C GLU A 30 9.54 -15.21 -5.34
N ARG A 31 8.61 -14.27 -5.17
CA ARG A 31 7.51 -13.99 -6.12
C ARG A 31 6.95 -12.59 -5.95
N VAL A 32 6.31 -12.10 -7.00
CA VAL A 32 5.48 -10.88 -6.96
C VAL A 32 4.14 -11.24 -6.33
N PHE A 33 3.72 -10.51 -5.31
CA PHE A 33 2.44 -10.76 -4.63
C PHE A 33 1.35 -9.83 -5.13
N ILE A 34 1.64 -8.52 -5.20
CA ILE A 34 0.74 -7.52 -5.78
C ILE A 34 1.53 -6.71 -6.82
N PRO A 35 1.19 -6.83 -8.12
CA PRO A 35 1.80 -6.03 -9.17
C PRO A 35 1.55 -4.54 -8.97
N HIS A 36 2.50 -3.70 -9.43
CA HIS A 36 2.46 -2.26 -9.19
C HIS A 36 1.24 -1.61 -9.88
N GLY A 37 0.92 -2.04 -11.11
CA GLY A 37 -0.27 -1.57 -11.82
C GLY A 37 -1.57 -1.83 -11.04
N LEU A 38 -1.70 -3.02 -10.43
CA LEU A 38 -2.89 -3.34 -9.64
C LEU A 38 -3.02 -2.45 -8.39
N ILE A 39 -1.89 -2.06 -7.79
CA ILE A 39 -1.88 -1.10 -6.67
C ILE A 39 -2.37 0.26 -7.14
N LEU A 40 -1.90 0.74 -8.29
CA LEU A 40 -2.33 2.02 -8.87
C LEU A 40 -3.82 2.02 -9.20
N ASP A 41 -4.30 1.00 -9.90
CA ASP A 41 -5.73 0.86 -10.25
C ASP A 41 -6.61 0.87 -8.99
N ARG A 42 -6.19 0.14 -7.94
CA ARG A 42 -6.92 0.12 -6.67
C ARG A 42 -6.85 1.46 -5.95
N THR A 43 -5.70 2.12 -5.97
CA THR A 43 -5.51 3.44 -5.35
C THR A 43 -6.35 4.51 -6.04
N GLU A 44 -6.46 4.48 -7.37
CA GLU A 44 -7.36 5.36 -8.11
C GLU A 44 -8.81 5.17 -7.65
N ARG A 45 -9.26 3.92 -7.51
CA ARG A 45 -10.61 3.64 -7.02
C ARG A 45 -10.82 4.17 -5.60
N LEU A 46 -9.84 3.98 -4.70
CA LEU A 46 -9.92 4.53 -3.35
C LEU A 46 -10.01 6.06 -3.35
N ALA A 47 -9.25 6.74 -4.21
CA ALA A 47 -9.33 8.19 -4.34
C ALA A 47 -10.74 8.65 -4.73
N ARG A 48 -11.39 7.94 -5.67
CA ARG A 48 -12.78 8.22 -6.08
C ARG A 48 -13.76 8.02 -4.93
N ASP A 49 -13.62 6.91 -4.19
CA ASP A 49 -14.47 6.60 -3.04
C ASP A 49 -14.32 7.69 -1.95
N ILE A 50 -13.07 8.09 -1.61
CA ILE A 50 -12.79 9.16 -0.64
C ILE A 50 -13.38 10.51 -1.08
N MET A 51 -13.20 10.87 -2.35
CA MET A 51 -13.73 12.13 -2.89
C MET A 51 -15.26 12.17 -2.87
N GLN A 52 -15.92 11.05 -3.16
CA GLN A 52 -17.37 10.92 -3.08
C GLN A 52 -17.88 11.11 -1.64
N ASP A 53 -17.20 10.50 -0.67
CA ASP A 53 -17.61 10.52 0.73
C ASP A 53 -17.30 11.87 1.42
N MET A 54 -16.18 12.51 1.07
CA MET A 54 -15.77 13.82 1.63
C MET A 54 -16.57 15.00 1.03
N GLY A 55 -17.10 14.84 -0.18
CA GLY A 55 -17.85 15.88 -0.87
C GLY A 55 -17.02 17.15 -1.10
N SER A 56 -17.52 18.30 -0.65
CA SER A 56 -16.85 19.61 -0.81
C SER A 56 -16.17 20.14 0.45
N HIS A 57 -15.90 19.30 1.44
CA HIS A 57 -15.25 19.70 2.69
C HIS A 57 -13.73 19.78 2.54
N HIS A 58 -13.08 20.68 3.29
CA HIS A 58 -11.62 20.76 3.33
C HIS A 58 -11.02 19.44 3.85
N ILE A 59 -10.07 18.88 3.11
CA ILE A 59 -9.43 17.59 3.44
C ILE A 59 -8.05 17.86 4.06
N VAL A 60 -7.78 17.23 5.21
CA VAL A 60 -6.44 17.16 5.81
C VAL A 60 -5.92 15.73 5.62
N ALA A 61 -4.87 15.58 4.83
CA ALA A 61 -4.28 14.30 4.51
C ALA A 61 -3.02 14.07 5.36
N LEU A 62 -3.08 13.07 6.25
CA LEU A 62 -2.00 12.71 7.17
C LEU A 62 -1.29 11.43 6.69
N CYS A 63 0.02 11.50 6.46
CA CYS A 63 0.82 10.34 6.05
C CYS A 63 1.61 9.75 7.22
N VAL A 64 1.52 8.44 7.41
CA VAL A 64 2.34 7.70 8.38
C VAL A 64 3.63 7.20 7.74
N LEU A 65 4.75 7.80 8.14
CA LEU A 65 6.09 7.44 7.65
C LEU A 65 6.66 6.23 8.39
N LYS A 66 7.56 5.44 7.79
CA LYS A 66 8.11 5.59 6.43
C LYS A 66 7.28 4.86 5.38
N GLY A 67 6.88 3.60 5.62
CA GLY A 67 6.32 2.73 4.58
C GLY A 67 5.05 3.22 3.88
N GLY A 68 4.30 4.16 4.45
CA GLY A 68 3.09 4.71 3.83
C GLY A 68 3.33 5.79 2.78
N TYR A 69 4.56 6.33 2.64
CA TYR A 69 4.80 7.53 1.83
C TYR A 69 4.46 7.33 0.35
N LYS A 70 4.72 6.15 -0.20
CA LYS A 70 4.52 5.90 -1.64
C LYS A 70 3.04 5.76 -1.98
N PHE A 71 2.32 4.97 -1.18
CA PHE A 71 0.86 4.90 -1.25
C PHE A 71 0.21 6.27 -1.11
N PHE A 72 0.65 7.04 -0.12
CA PHE A 72 0.11 8.36 0.16
C PHE A 72 0.32 9.33 -1.01
N ALA A 73 1.51 9.33 -1.62
CA ALA A 73 1.81 10.14 -2.78
C ALA A 73 0.91 9.78 -3.96
N ASP A 74 0.80 8.50 -4.30
CA ASP A 74 -0.01 8.04 -5.43
C ASP A 74 -1.51 8.34 -5.19
N LEU A 75 -2.00 8.13 -3.95
CA LEU A 75 -3.36 8.48 -3.56
C LEU A 75 -3.66 9.97 -3.71
N LEU A 76 -2.75 10.83 -3.23
CA LEU A 76 -2.91 12.28 -3.38
C LEU A 76 -2.89 12.71 -4.83
N ASP A 77 -2.07 12.10 -5.67
CA ASP A 77 -2.01 12.44 -7.09
C ASP A 77 -3.32 12.08 -7.81
N HIS A 78 -3.91 10.92 -7.48
CA HIS A 78 -5.25 10.57 -7.97
C HIS A 78 -6.33 11.52 -7.46
N ILE A 79 -6.31 11.90 -6.17
CA ILE A 79 -7.25 12.87 -5.60
C ILE A 79 -7.12 14.24 -6.30
N LYS A 80 -5.90 14.73 -6.50
CA LYS A 80 -5.64 16.00 -7.21
C LYS A 80 -6.14 15.94 -8.65
N ALA A 81 -5.91 14.83 -9.35
CA ALA A 81 -6.40 14.65 -10.72
C ALA A 81 -7.94 14.70 -10.78
N LEU A 82 -8.63 14.13 -9.80
CA LEU A 82 -10.09 14.23 -9.70
C LEU A 82 -10.55 15.66 -9.40
N ASN A 83 -9.87 16.37 -8.49
CA ASN A 83 -10.18 17.75 -8.15
C ASN A 83 -9.97 18.74 -9.31
N GLN A 84 -8.95 18.54 -10.14
CA GLN A 84 -8.68 19.40 -11.30
C GLN A 84 -9.76 19.29 -12.39
N ASN A 85 -10.41 18.13 -12.49
CA ASN A 85 -11.42 17.85 -13.52
C ASN A 85 -12.86 17.96 -13.00
N GLY A 86 -13.06 18.36 -11.74
CA GLY A 86 -14.36 18.50 -11.12
C GLY A 86 -14.89 19.94 -11.18
N ASP A 87 -16.21 20.09 -11.12
CA ASP A 87 -16.87 21.41 -11.09
C ASP A 87 -16.59 22.20 -9.78
N LYS A 88 -16.00 21.56 -8.76
CA LYS A 88 -15.72 22.13 -7.44
C LYS A 88 -14.28 21.85 -7.03
N SER A 89 -13.54 22.89 -6.70
CA SER A 89 -12.19 22.78 -6.14
C SER A 89 -12.26 22.57 -4.63
N VAL A 90 -11.67 21.47 -4.16
CA VAL A 90 -11.58 21.15 -2.73
C VAL A 90 -10.15 21.42 -2.24
N PRO A 91 -9.96 22.29 -1.23
CA PRO A 91 -8.64 22.52 -0.65
C PRO A 91 -8.14 21.29 0.11
N ILE A 92 -6.88 20.92 -0.14
CA ILE A 92 -6.20 19.79 0.50
C ILE A 92 -4.94 20.30 1.19
N THR A 93 -4.84 20.03 2.50
CA THR A 93 -3.62 20.24 3.27
C THR A 93 -2.95 18.90 3.56
N VAL A 94 -1.61 18.85 3.52
CA VAL A 94 -0.81 17.63 3.68
C VAL A 94 0.10 17.75 4.89
N ASP A 95 0.03 16.75 5.77
CA ASP A 95 0.86 16.65 6.98
C ASP A 95 1.50 15.27 7.09
N PHE A 96 2.66 15.20 7.74
CA PHE A 96 3.41 13.95 7.92
C PHE A 96 3.59 13.64 9.39
N VAL A 97 3.30 12.40 9.77
CA VAL A 97 3.53 11.91 11.13
C VAL A 97 4.49 10.72 11.07
N ARG A 98 5.58 10.81 11.86
CA ARG A 98 6.51 9.70 12.06
C ARG A 98 6.16 9.02 13.37
N ILE A 99 5.41 7.93 13.32
CA ILE A 99 4.83 7.32 14.52
C ILE A 99 5.46 5.96 14.84
N LYS A 100 5.62 5.67 16.13
CA LYS A 100 5.92 4.32 16.64
C LYS A 100 4.64 3.48 16.91
N SER A 101 3.43 4.04 16.84
CA SER A 101 2.14 3.33 16.98
C SER A 101 0.91 4.25 16.70
N TYR A 102 -0.22 3.67 16.25
CA TYR A 102 -1.63 4.15 16.18
C TYR A 102 -2.24 4.56 14.81
N CYS A 103 -3.59 4.51 14.78
CA CYS A 103 -4.56 4.20 13.71
C CYS A 103 -4.43 4.90 12.35
N VAL A 104 -4.59 4.13 11.27
CA VAL A 104 -4.03 4.39 9.94
C VAL A 104 -5.00 3.94 8.84
N SER A 105 -5.13 4.75 7.77
CA SER A 105 -5.65 4.29 6.48
C SER A 105 -4.59 3.40 5.82
N ASN A 106 -4.87 2.10 5.75
CA ASN A 106 -3.87 1.11 5.38
C ASN A 106 -4.06 0.63 3.94
N LEU A 107 -2.98 0.69 3.14
CA LEU A 107 -2.92 0.02 1.84
C LEU A 107 -3.18 -1.49 1.98
N LEU A 108 -2.61 -2.10 3.02
CA LEU A 108 -2.70 -3.53 3.31
C LEU A 108 -3.26 -3.77 4.70
N ILE A 109 -4.25 -4.66 4.79
CA ILE A 109 -4.69 -5.23 6.07
C ILE A 109 -4.39 -6.71 6.05
N LYS A 110 -3.69 -7.18 7.09
CA LYS A 110 -3.44 -8.61 7.30
C LYS A 110 -4.62 -9.26 7.99
N MET A 111 -5.14 -10.34 7.40
CA MET A 111 -6.11 -11.22 8.02
C MET A 111 -5.38 -12.10 9.05
N THR A 112 -5.46 -11.72 10.32
CA THR A 112 -4.85 -12.48 11.44
C THR A 112 -5.86 -12.66 12.56
N ASN A 113 -5.77 -13.79 13.27
CA ASN A 113 -6.55 -14.05 14.49
C ASN A 113 -6.12 -13.17 15.69
N ARG A 114 -5.08 -12.34 15.53
CA ARG A 114 -4.55 -11.44 16.56
C ARG A 114 -4.94 -9.98 16.35
N SER A 115 -5.77 -9.68 15.35
CA SER A 115 -6.22 -8.30 15.09
C SER A 115 -7.13 -7.82 16.23
N PRO A 116 -6.89 -6.62 16.82
CA PRO A 116 -7.72 -6.06 17.89
C PRO A 116 -9.12 -5.61 17.44
N GLY A 117 -9.57 -6.01 16.23
CA GLY A 117 -10.86 -5.64 15.67
C GLY A 117 -10.93 -4.26 15.03
N TYR A 118 -9.80 -3.52 14.96
CA TYR A 118 -9.74 -2.25 14.23
C TYR A 118 -9.89 -2.48 12.72
N ARG A 119 -10.82 -1.75 12.09
CA ARG A 119 -11.04 -1.77 10.65
C ARG A 119 -11.02 -0.34 10.09
N PRO A 120 -10.07 -0.01 9.21
CA PRO A 120 -10.06 1.26 8.48
C PRO A 120 -11.30 1.45 7.61
N ASP A 121 -11.70 2.70 7.40
CA ASP A 121 -12.83 3.06 6.54
C ASP A 121 -12.58 2.73 5.05
N TYR A 122 -11.31 2.83 4.63
CA TYR A 122 -10.86 2.57 3.27
C TYR A 122 -9.75 1.53 3.27
N ILE A 123 -9.95 0.46 2.48
CA ILE A 123 -9.03 -0.68 2.42
C ILE A 123 -8.63 -0.92 0.97
N GLY A 124 -7.32 -0.89 0.69
CA GLY A 124 -6.77 -1.27 -0.61
C GLY A 124 -6.91 -2.78 -0.83
N PHE A 125 -6.12 -3.54 -0.07
CA PHE A 125 -6.06 -5.00 -0.14
C PHE A 125 -6.20 -5.64 1.24
N GLU A 126 -6.99 -6.70 1.31
CA GLU A 126 -7.01 -7.63 2.45
C GLU A 126 -6.11 -8.81 2.08
N ILE A 127 -5.01 -8.98 2.80
CA ILE A 127 -3.97 -9.97 2.49
C ILE A 127 -3.85 -11.02 3.61
N PRO A 128 -3.39 -12.24 3.27
CA PRO A 128 -2.97 -13.26 4.24
C PRO A 128 -1.91 -12.74 5.22
N ASP A 129 -1.71 -13.45 6.33
CA ASP A 129 -0.59 -13.19 7.25
C ASP A 129 0.75 -13.68 6.67
N LYS A 130 1.19 -13.04 5.58
CA LYS A 130 2.47 -13.25 4.91
C LYS A 130 3.36 -12.03 5.14
N PHE A 131 4.67 -12.22 5.30
CA PHE A 131 5.61 -11.10 5.35
C PHE A 131 5.85 -10.58 3.93
N VAL A 132 5.60 -9.30 3.71
CA VAL A 132 5.67 -8.65 2.39
C VAL A 132 6.57 -7.42 2.43
N VAL A 133 7.24 -7.14 1.32
CA VAL A 133 8.11 -5.97 1.14
C VAL A 133 7.83 -5.31 -0.20
N GLY A 134 8.39 -4.13 -0.41
CA GLY A 134 8.20 -3.35 -1.62
C GLY A 134 7.02 -2.40 -1.55
N TYR A 135 6.96 -1.51 -2.52
CA TYR A 135 6.09 -0.34 -2.53
C TYR A 135 6.25 0.48 -1.24
N ALA A 136 7.50 0.88 -0.96
CA ALA A 136 7.97 1.54 0.28
C ALA A 136 7.95 0.70 1.57
N LEU A 137 7.31 -0.48 1.59
CA LEU A 137 7.44 -1.43 2.69
C LEU A 137 8.84 -2.03 2.71
N ASP A 138 9.41 -2.15 3.91
CA ASP A 138 10.80 -2.55 4.08
C ASP A 138 10.98 -3.78 4.95
N TYR A 139 12.16 -4.38 4.79
CA TYR A 139 12.75 -5.29 5.77
C TYR A 139 14.11 -4.75 6.16
N ASN A 140 14.25 -4.28 7.40
CA ASN A 140 15.48 -3.68 7.92
C ASN A 140 16.03 -2.55 7.03
N GLU A 141 15.16 -1.64 6.57
CA GLU A 141 15.44 -0.51 5.67
C GLU A 141 15.76 -0.89 4.19
N TYR A 142 15.77 -2.17 3.82
CA TYR A 142 15.90 -2.63 2.43
C TYR A 142 14.55 -2.77 1.72
N PHE A 143 14.57 -2.89 0.38
CA PHE A 143 13.42 -3.19 -0.49
C PHE A 143 12.39 -2.05 -0.67
N ARG A 144 12.63 -0.85 -0.13
CA ARG A 144 11.73 0.31 -0.30
C ARG A 144 11.57 0.75 -1.76
N ASP A 145 12.62 0.56 -2.55
CA ASP A 145 12.77 0.89 -3.98
C ASP A 145 12.14 -0.15 -4.92
N LEU A 146 11.60 -1.26 -4.40
CA LEU A 146 10.87 -2.24 -5.19
C LEU A 146 9.46 -1.71 -5.51
N ASN A 147 9.07 -1.62 -6.77
CA ASN A 147 7.73 -1.12 -7.14
C ASN A 147 6.59 -2.09 -6.79
N HIS A 148 6.87 -3.38 -6.87
CA HIS A 148 5.92 -4.44 -6.59
C HIS A 148 5.90 -4.78 -5.11
N ILE A 149 4.74 -5.18 -4.59
CA ILE A 149 4.70 -5.85 -3.28
C ILE A 149 5.05 -7.31 -3.52
N CYS A 150 6.08 -7.80 -2.85
CA CYS A 150 6.69 -9.10 -3.09
C CYS A 150 6.85 -9.90 -1.79
N ILE A 151 7.03 -11.21 -1.96
CA ILE A 151 7.42 -12.13 -0.88
C ILE A 151 8.91 -12.43 -1.00
N LEU A 152 9.61 -12.36 0.13
CA LEU A 152 11.03 -12.69 0.25
C LEU A 152 11.25 -14.20 0.38
N LYS A 153 12.31 -14.71 -0.26
CA LYS A 153 12.80 -16.06 0.04
C LYS A 153 13.30 -16.13 1.48
N GLU A 154 13.21 -17.31 2.11
CA GLU A 154 13.72 -17.50 3.48
C GLU A 154 15.21 -17.15 3.62
N LYS A 155 16.04 -17.49 2.62
CA LYS A 155 17.47 -17.14 2.61
C LYS A 155 17.71 -15.61 2.67
N ALA A 156 16.84 -14.84 2.04
CA ALA A 156 16.94 -13.38 2.06
C ALA A 156 16.60 -12.81 3.45
N LYS A 157 15.63 -13.40 4.15
CA LYS A 157 15.29 -12.97 5.52
C LYS A 157 16.49 -13.06 6.47
N GLU A 158 17.29 -14.13 6.35
CA GLU A 158 18.51 -14.26 7.14
C GLU A 158 19.62 -13.32 6.64
N LYS A 159 19.78 -13.13 5.32
CA LYS A 159 20.79 -12.22 4.73
C LYS A 159 20.66 -10.77 5.23
N TYR A 160 19.43 -10.28 5.39
CA TYR A 160 19.15 -8.90 5.78
C TYR A 160 18.78 -8.74 7.26
N LYS A 161 18.91 -9.80 8.05
CA LYS A 161 18.66 -9.77 9.50
C LYS A 161 19.73 -8.91 10.19
N ILE A 162 19.30 -8.09 11.14
CA ILE A 162 20.19 -7.29 12.02
C ILE A 162 20.33 -8.04 13.34
#